data_AF-A0A521ZB96-F1
#
_entry.id   AF-A0A521ZB96-F1
#
_cell.length_a   1.000
_cell.length_b   1.000
_cell.length_c   1.000
_cell.angle_alpha   90.00
_cell.angle_beta   90.00
_cell.angle_gamma   90.00
#
_symmetry.space_group_name_H-M   'P 1'
#
loop_
_entity.id
_entity.type
_entity.pdbx_description
1 polymer ?
#
loop_
_entity_poly.entity_id
_entity_poly.type
_entity_poly.pdbx_seq_one_letter_code
_entity_poly.pdbx_strand_id
1 'polypeptide(L)'
;MQILKMLMLVGVLGLGYHFWSGHQNSSFKQTQAMAHAEPSPNGFIPTAMPEAARQNTVLILAPLNCPSAAAKRADALAEALTRRGIPNTRGASFAAHIQNPTEEDKASLTRASTVLSGEIPAVFINGMGKSNPSADDVAAEFERTK
;
A
#
# COMPACT_ATOMS: atom_id res chain seq x y z
N MET A 1 -19.82 1.27 -47.92
CA MET A 1 -18.80 0.68 -46.99
C MET A 1 -17.89 1.71 -46.30
N GLN A 2 -17.81 2.98 -46.72
CA GLN A 2 -16.98 4.00 -46.04
C GLN A 2 -17.58 4.50 -44.71
N ILE A 3 -18.90 4.62 -44.62
CA ILE A 3 -19.58 5.12 -43.40
C ILE A 3 -19.36 4.17 -42.22
N LEU A 4 -19.43 2.85 -42.45
CA LEU A 4 -19.17 1.84 -41.42
C LEU A 4 -17.69 1.86 -40.94
N LYS A 5 -16.75 2.12 -41.86
CA LYS A 5 -15.33 2.27 -41.52
C LYS A 5 -15.08 3.52 -40.66
N MET A 6 -15.74 4.65 -40.96
CA MET A 6 -15.63 5.86 -40.15
C MET A 6 -16.20 5.67 -38.74
N LEU A 7 -17.35 4.98 -38.61
CA LEU A 7 -17.99 4.74 -37.31
C LEU A 7 -17.12 3.85 -36.42
N MET A 8 -16.45 2.85 -37.00
CA MET A 8 -15.50 2.00 -36.28
C MET A 8 -14.28 2.80 -35.81
N LEU A 9 -13.76 3.70 -36.65
CA LEU A 9 -12.56 4.49 -36.34
C LEU A 9 -12.83 5.51 -35.21
N VAL A 10 -14.00 6.15 -35.21
CA VAL A 10 -14.46 7.03 -34.11
C VAL A 10 -14.67 6.24 -32.81
N GLY A 11 -15.25 5.04 -32.89
CA GLY A 11 -15.45 4.17 -31.73
C GLY A 11 -14.13 3.77 -31.06
N VAL A 12 -13.12 3.37 -31.85
CA VAL A 12 -11.78 3.01 -31.34
C VAL A 12 -11.08 4.21 -30.71
N LEU A 13 -11.17 5.40 -31.33
CA LEU A 13 -10.59 6.62 -30.77
C LEU A 13 -11.28 7.06 -29.46
N GLY A 14 -12.60 6.97 -29.39
CA GLY A 14 -13.36 7.30 -28.17
C GLY A 14 -13.05 6.37 -27.01
N LEU A 15 -12.97 5.06 -27.28
CA LEU A 15 -12.59 4.04 -26.28
C LEU A 15 -11.14 4.23 -25.80
N GLY A 16 -10.21 4.53 -26.72
CA GLY A 16 -8.83 4.82 -26.38
C GLY A 16 -8.68 6.06 -25.49
N TYR A 17 -9.41 7.14 -25.80
CA TYR A 17 -9.38 8.38 -25.01
C TYR A 17 -9.96 8.19 -23.60
N HIS A 18 -11.08 7.47 -23.46
CA HIS A 18 -11.68 7.19 -22.16
C HIS A 18 -10.76 6.36 -21.25
N PHE A 19 -10.09 5.35 -21.82
CA PHE A 19 -9.14 4.54 -21.06
C PHE A 19 -7.90 5.34 -20.64
N TRP A 20 -7.36 6.16 -21.55
CA TRP A 20 -6.17 6.96 -21.28
C TRP A 20 -6.42 8.08 -20.25
N SER A 21 -7.56 8.77 -20.34
CA SER A 21 -7.94 9.81 -19.37
C SER A 21 -8.20 9.25 -17.97
N GLY A 22 -8.80 8.06 -17.85
CA GLY A 22 -8.94 7.36 -16.57
C GLY A 22 -7.59 7.04 -15.92
N HIS A 23 -6.59 6.65 -16.72
CA HIS A 23 -5.24 6.39 -16.23
C HIS A 23 -4.53 7.66 -15.75
N GLN A 24 -4.62 8.76 -16.50
CA GLN A 24 -4.04 10.06 -16.08
C GLN A 24 -4.65 10.57 -14.76
N ASN A 25 -5.97 10.46 -14.62
CA ASN A 25 -6.67 10.88 -13.40
C ASN A 25 -6.25 10.06 -12.17
N SER A 26 -5.96 8.76 -12.37
CA SER A 26 -5.54 7.86 -11.29
C SER A 26 -4.13 8.21 -10.79
N SER A 27 -3.18 8.42 -11.72
CA SER A 27 -1.82 8.82 -11.37
C SER A 27 -1.78 10.20 -10.70
N PHE A 28 -2.59 11.16 -11.16
CA PHE A 28 -2.68 12.48 -10.55
C PHE A 28 -3.21 12.44 -9.11
N LYS A 29 -4.25 11.62 -8.86
CA LYS A 29 -4.78 11.41 -7.50
C LYS A 29 -3.74 10.76 -6.58
N GLN A 30 -2.97 9.79 -7.08
CA GLN A 30 -1.89 9.17 -6.31
C GLN A 30 -0.80 10.18 -5.95
N THR A 31 -0.38 11.02 -6.90
CA THR A 31 0.61 12.08 -6.65
C THR A 31 0.11 13.09 -5.60
N GLN A 32 -1.16 13.52 -5.67
CA GLN A 32 -1.73 14.41 -4.66
C GLN A 32 -1.82 13.76 -3.28
N ALA A 33 -2.25 12.50 -3.21
CA ALA A 33 -2.34 11.77 -1.94
C ALA A 33 -0.97 11.65 -1.25
N MET A 34 0.11 11.53 -2.02
CA MET A 34 1.49 11.48 -1.55
C MET A 34 2.08 12.86 -1.21
N ALA A 35 1.67 13.92 -1.90
CA ALA A 35 2.19 15.27 -1.67
C ALA A 35 1.93 15.79 -0.24
N HIS A 36 0.88 15.29 0.43
CA HIS A 36 0.53 15.65 1.80
C HIS A 36 1.03 14.66 2.86
N ALA A 37 1.71 13.59 2.45
CA ALA A 37 2.19 12.55 3.35
C ALA A 37 3.71 12.64 3.47
N GLU A 38 4.15 13.44 4.44
CA GLU A 38 5.57 13.51 4.78
C GLU A 38 6.04 12.14 5.29
N PRO A 39 7.05 11.54 4.66
CA PRO A 39 7.66 10.33 5.19
C PRO A 39 8.29 10.63 6.55
N SER A 40 8.13 9.70 7.48
CA SER A 40 8.95 9.63 8.69
C SER A 40 10.45 9.54 8.32
N PRO A 41 11.36 9.86 9.26
CA PRO A 41 12.79 9.64 9.07
C PRO A 41 13.16 8.20 8.69
N ASN A 42 12.32 7.23 9.06
CA ASN A 42 12.49 5.81 8.76
C ASN A 42 11.88 5.41 7.39
N GLY A 43 11.37 6.39 6.63
CA GLY A 43 10.79 6.21 5.30
C GLY A 43 9.38 5.60 5.29
N PHE A 44 8.74 5.47 6.46
CA PHE A 44 7.32 5.11 6.53
C PHE A 44 6.46 6.33 6.22
N ILE A 45 5.35 6.13 5.52
CA ILE A 45 4.37 7.18 5.24
C ILE A 45 3.09 6.95 6.05
N PRO A 46 2.34 8.01 6.41
CA PRO A 46 1.02 7.87 7.00
C PRO A 46 0.07 7.10 6.06
N THR A 47 -0.67 6.12 6.55
CA THR A 47 -1.57 5.27 5.74
C THR A 47 -2.81 4.85 6.52
N ALA A 48 -3.83 4.40 5.80
CA ALA A 48 -4.92 3.66 6.41
C ALA A 48 -4.41 2.33 6.99
N MET A 49 -4.87 1.97 8.19
CA MET A 49 -4.55 0.71 8.82
C MET A 49 -5.57 -0.36 8.43
N PRO A 50 -5.13 -1.61 8.20
CA PRO A 50 -6.06 -2.71 8.00
C PRO A 50 -6.71 -3.12 9.33
N GLU A 51 -7.90 -3.69 9.28
CA GLU A 51 -8.67 -4.17 10.44
C GLU A 51 -7.92 -5.17 11.30
N ALA A 52 -7.08 -6.00 10.67
CA ALA A 52 -6.26 -6.99 11.36
C ALA A 52 -5.09 -6.36 12.14
N ALA A 53 -4.78 -5.08 11.92
CA ALA A 53 -3.70 -4.42 12.63
C ALA A 53 -4.12 -4.10 14.07
N ARG A 54 -3.29 -4.52 15.01
CA ARG A 54 -3.44 -4.17 16.43
C ARG A 54 -2.55 -2.97 16.75
N GLN A 55 -2.97 -2.18 17.72
CA GLN A 55 -2.11 -1.12 18.26
C GLN A 55 -0.81 -1.72 18.79
N ASN A 56 0.31 -1.02 18.58
CA ASN A 56 1.64 -1.42 19.06
C ASN A 56 2.02 -2.86 18.67
N THR A 57 1.58 -3.29 17.49
CA THR A 57 1.94 -4.57 16.89
C THR A 57 2.24 -4.34 15.42
N VAL A 58 3.43 -4.76 14.98
CA VAL A 58 3.82 -4.68 13.58
C VAL A 58 3.02 -5.70 12.78
N LEU A 59 2.26 -5.25 11.78
CA LEU A 59 1.60 -6.14 10.82
C LEU A 59 2.44 -6.27 9.55
N ILE A 60 2.84 -7.50 9.23
CA ILE A 60 3.65 -7.82 8.06
C ILE A 60 2.78 -8.58 7.05
N LEU A 61 2.51 -7.94 5.92
CA LEU A 61 1.69 -8.48 4.84
C LEU A 61 2.55 -9.03 3.70
N ALA A 62 2.37 -10.32 3.45
CA ALA A 62 2.95 -11.03 2.31
C ALA A 62 2.12 -12.30 2.04
N PRO A 63 2.13 -12.85 0.82
CA PRO A 63 1.51 -14.14 0.54
C PRO A 63 1.99 -15.22 1.54
N LEU A 64 1.05 -15.85 2.23
CA LEU A 64 1.36 -16.92 3.19
C LEU A 64 1.73 -18.21 2.46
N ASN A 65 2.63 -18.99 3.05
CA ASN A 65 3.03 -20.33 2.57
C ASN A 65 3.50 -20.37 1.10
N CYS A 66 4.01 -19.25 0.59
CA CYS A 66 4.59 -19.19 -0.75
C CYS A 66 6.11 -19.45 -0.64
N PRO A 67 6.72 -20.33 -1.47
CA PRO A 67 8.17 -20.56 -1.43
C PRO A 67 8.99 -19.40 -2.04
N SER A 68 8.35 -18.31 -2.43
CA SER A 68 9.00 -17.16 -3.08
C SER A 68 10.01 -16.47 -2.15
N ALA A 69 11.02 -15.84 -2.77
CA ALA A 69 12.00 -15.03 -2.04
C ALA A 69 11.33 -13.94 -1.19
N ALA A 70 10.21 -13.41 -1.65
CA ALA A 70 9.44 -12.42 -0.93
C ALA A 70 8.81 -12.93 0.38
N ALA A 71 8.20 -14.12 0.36
CA ALA A 71 7.64 -14.71 1.56
C ALA A 71 8.74 -15.02 2.58
N LYS A 72 9.89 -15.53 2.12
CA LYS A 72 11.07 -15.74 2.98
C LYS A 72 11.58 -14.45 3.63
N ARG A 73 11.55 -13.33 2.91
CA ARG A 73 11.88 -12.00 3.49
C ARG A 73 10.90 -11.60 4.59
N ALA A 74 9.61 -11.85 4.38
CA ALA A 74 8.58 -11.60 5.39
C ALA A 74 8.77 -12.48 6.63
N ASP A 75 9.12 -13.75 6.45
CA ASP A 75 9.45 -14.68 7.54
C ASP A 75 10.69 -14.18 8.32
N ALA A 76 11.78 -13.87 7.62
CA ALA A 76 13.02 -13.38 8.22
C ALA A 76 12.83 -12.06 8.97
N LEU A 77 12.00 -11.15 8.44
CA LEU A 77 11.66 -9.90 9.11
C LEU A 77 10.87 -10.15 10.40
N ALA A 78 9.84 -11.01 10.35
CA ALA A 78 9.06 -11.37 11.54
C ALA A 78 9.92 -11.99 12.64
N GLU A 79 10.82 -12.91 12.26
CA GLU A 79 11.77 -13.51 13.20
C GLU A 79 12.74 -12.48 13.79
N ALA A 80 13.25 -11.56 12.97
CA ALA A 80 14.16 -10.50 13.44
C ALA A 80 13.49 -9.58 14.45
N LEU A 81 12.23 -9.20 14.24
CA LEU A 81 11.45 -8.37 15.17
C LEU A 81 11.14 -9.14 16.45
N THR A 82 10.79 -10.42 16.34
CA THR A 82 10.53 -11.28 17.50
C THR A 82 11.76 -11.42 18.38
N ARG A 83 12.96 -11.60 17.80
CA ARG A 83 14.23 -11.63 18.54
C ARG A 83 14.54 -10.34 19.28
N ARG A 84 13.98 -9.20 18.82
CA ARG A 84 14.11 -7.88 19.45
C ARG A 84 13.01 -7.60 20.49
N GLY A 85 12.09 -8.54 20.71
CA GLY A 85 10.95 -8.35 21.63
C GLY A 85 9.84 -7.45 21.08
N ILE A 86 9.82 -7.20 19.77
CA ILE A 86 8.81 -6.36 19.13
C ILE A 86 7.60 -7.22 18.74
N PRO A 87 6.39 -6.94 19.27
CA PRO A 87 5.18 -7.66 18.89
C PRO A 87 4.91 -7.52 17.38
N ASN A 88 4.74 -8.65 16.70
CA ASN A 88 4.45 -8.67 15.27
C ASN A 88 3.45 -9.77 14.91
N THR A 89 2.77 -9.62 13.78
CA THR A 89 1.82 -10.59 13.25
C THR A 89 1.93 -10.66 11.74
N ARG A 90 1.73 -11.87 11.19
CA ARG A 90 1.69 -12.12 9.75
C ARG A 90 0.27 -12.11 9.23
N GLY A 91 0.08 -11.54 8.04
CA GLY A 91 -1.18 -11.58 7.31
C GLY A 91 -0.95 -11.71 5.81
N ALA A 92 -2.00 -12.11 5.09
CA ALA A 92 -2.00 -12.22 3.63
C ALA A 92 -2.74 -11.07 2.94
N SER A 93 -3.59 -10.35 3.67
CA SER A 93 -4.60 -9.46 3.09
C SER A 93 -4.71 -8.15 3.86
N PHE A 94 -5.09 -7.11 3.13
CA PHE A 94 -5.46 -5.81 3.67
C PHE A 94 -6.97 -5.64 3.50
N ALA A 95 -7.67 -5.32 4.59
CA ALA A 95 -9.07 -4.92 4.57
C ALA A 95 -9.22 -3.71 5.49
N ALA A 96 -9.90 -2.67 5.05
CA ALA A 96 -10.18 -1.49 5.84
C ALA A 96 -11.66 -1.11 5.66
N HIS A 97 -12.38 -0.93 6.75
CA HIS A 97 -13.78 -0.53 6.75
C HIS A 97 -13.91 0.93 7.17
N ILE A 98 -14.33 1.78 6.24
CA ILE A 98 -14.56 3.21 6.47
C ILE A 98 -15.94 3.54 5.93
N GLN A 99 -16.83 3.99 6.82
CA GLN A 99 -18.16 4.46 6.46
C GLN A 99 -18.12 5.94 6.12
N ASN A 100 -18.68 6.32 4.97
CA ASN A 100 -18.68 7.71 4.47
C ASN A 100 -17.27 8.36 4.47
N PRO A 101 -16.33 7.82 3.67
CA PRO A 101 -14.93 8.23 3.73
C PRO A 101 -14.76 9.72 3.37
N THR A 102 -14.04 10.44 4.24
CA THR A 102 -13.55 11.79 3.97
C THR A 102 -12.51 11.78 2.84
N GLU A 103 -12.13 12.96 2.32
CA GLU A 103 -11.06 13.04 1.32
C GLU A 103 -9.71 12.56 1.89
N GLU A 104 -9.44 12.79 3.17
CA GLU A 104 -8.23 12.27 3.83
C GLU A 104 -8.27 10.75 4.00
N ASP A 105 -9.44 10.17 4.29
CA ASP A 105 -9.60 8.72 4.33
C ASP A 105 -9.29 8.09 2.96
N LYS A 106 -9.76 8.71 1.88
CA LYS A 106 -9.44 8.26 0.51
C LYS A 106 -7.95 8.41 0.20
N ALA A 107 -7.34 9.51 0.63
CA ALA A 107 -5.90 9.74 0.45
C ALA A 107 -5.07 8.69 1.22
N SER A 108 -5.41 8.42 2.48
CA SER A 108 -4.73 7.43 3.31
C SER A 108 -4.87 5.99 2.79
N LEU A 109 -6.04 5.64 2.22
CA LEU A 109 -6.24 4.38 1.50
C LEU A 109 -5.40 4.31 0.22
N THR A 110 -5.29 5.41 -0.52
CA THR A 110 -4.45 5.49 -1.73
C THR A 110 -2.98 5.28 -1.39
N ARG A 111 -2.51 5.85 -0.27
CA ARG A 111 -1.15 5.63 0.24
C ARG A 111 -0.94 4.19 0.70
N ALA A 112 -1.90 3.59 1.42
CA ALA A 112 -1.86 2.17 1.78
C ALA A 112 -1.77 1.27 0.54
N SER A 113 -2.57 1.54 -0.50
CA SER A 113 -2.52 0.84 -1.78
C SER A 113 -1.15 0.97 -2.46
N THR A 114 -0.51 2.14 -2.36
CA THR A 114 0.84 2.34 -2.90
C THR A 114 1.88 1.52 -2.13
N VAL A 115 1.77 1.46 -0.80
CA VAL A 115 2.63 0.59 0.04
C VAL A 115 2.45 -0.89 -0.34
N LEU A 116 1.21 -1.33 -0.57
CA LEU A 116 0.90 -2.71 -0.98
C LEU A 116 1.37 -3.04 -2.41
N SER A 117 1.39 -2.05 -3.30
CA SER A 117 1.83 -2.19 -4.69
C SER A 117 3.35 -2.15 -4.83
N GLY A 118 4.06 -1.75 -3.78
CA GLY A 118 5.52 -1.75 -3.73
C GLY A 118 6.12 -3.15 -3.57
N GLU A 119 7.39 -3.19 -3.21
CA GLU A 119 8.07 -4.45 -2.95
C GLU A 119 7.58 -5.07 -1.64
N ILE A 120 7.32 -6.38 -1.66
CA ILE A 120 6.87 -7.15 -0.50
C ILE A 120 8.07 -7.59 0.39
N PRO A 121 7.90 -7.66 1.71
CA PRO A 121 6.64 -7.50 2.46
C PRO A 121 6.20 -6.04 2.62
N ALA A 122 4.88 -5.81 2.64
CA ALA A 122 4.33 -4.54 3.09
C ALA A 122 4.18 -4.56 4.61
N VAL A 123 4.61 -3.51 5.30
CA VAL A 123 4.56 -3.43 6.76
C VAL A 123 3.74 -2.25 7.19
N PHE A 124 2.84 -2.49 8.15
CA PHE A 124 1.96 -1.49 8.74
C PHE A 124 2.12 -1.47 10.27
N ILE A 125 2.19 -0.28 10.84
CA ILE A 125 2.29 -0.05 12.28
C ILE A 125 1.75 1.32 12.64
N ASN A 126 0.84 1.41 13.62
CA ASN A 126 0.39 2.65 14.24
C ASN A 126 0.05 3.80 13.26
N GLY A 127 -0.65 3.49 12.17
CA GLY A 127 -1.02 4.47 11.14
C GLY A 127 0.04 4.72 10.06
N MET A 128 1.13 3.96 10.07
CA MET A 128 2.27 4.12 9.18
C MET A 128 2.47 2.87 8.32
N GLY A 129 2.88 3.06 7.07
CA GLY A 129 3.11 1.98 6.10
C GLY A 129 4.42 2.14 5.34
N LYS A 130 5.12 1.03 5.07
CA LYS A 130 6.32 0.99 4.21
C LYS A 130 6.43 -0.34 3.46
N SER A 131 6.85 -0.28 2.20
CA SER A 131 7.13 -1.46 1.36
C SER A 131 8.57 -1.93 1.61
N ASN A 132 8.73 -3.23 1.83
CA ASN A 132 10.00 -3.93 2.05
C ASN A 132 10.99 -3.20 2.98
N PRO A 133 10.58 -2.81 4.21
CA PRO A 133 11.49 -2.15 5.14
C PRO A 133 12.52 -3.13 5.72
N SER A 134 13.63 -2.58 6.23
CA SER A 134 14.56 -3.34 7.06
C SER A 134 14.00 -3.56 8.47
N ALA A 135 14.55 -4.53 9.22
CA ALA A 135 14.18 -4.72 10.63
C ALA A 135 14.56 -3.51 11.51
N ASP A 136 15.60 -2.76 11.14
CA ASP A 136 16.02 -1.55 11.84
C ASP A 136 15.03 -0.40 11.61
N ASP A 137 14.57 -0.22 10.37
CA ASP A 137 13.56 0.80 10.05
C ASP A 137 12.26 0.55 10.82
N VAL A 138 11.82 -0.72 10.86
CA VAL A 138 10.60 -1.10 11.58
C VAL A 138 10.77 -0.90 13.09
N ALA A 139 11.92 -1.25 13.65
CA ALA A 139 12.18 -1.07 15.08
C ALA A 139 12.22 0.40 15.46
N ALA A 140 12.91 1.24 14.68
CA ALA A 140 12.96 2.68 14.89
C ALA A 140 11.56 3.31 14.77
N GLU A 141 10.75 2.86 13.81
CA GLU A 141 9.39 3.36 13.65
C GLU A 141 8.44 2.89 14.76
N PHE A 142 8.58 1.65 15.22
CA PHE A 142 7.84 1.11 16.35
C PHE A 142 8.11 1.94 17.62
N GLU A 143 9.37 2.22 17.92
CA GLU A 143 9.74 3.03 19.08
C GLU A 143 9.27 4.49 18.97
N ARG A 144 9.23 5.04 17.77
CA ARG A 144 8.75 6.41 17.52
C ARG A 144 7.24 6.57 17.70
N THR A 145 6.48 5.50 17.46
CA THR A 145 5.01 5.54 17.36
C THR A 145 4.27 4.82 18.49
N LYS A 146 4.99 4.17 19.42
CA LYS A 146 4.39 3.46 20.56
C LYS A 146 3.94 4.38 21.70
#